data_AF-A0A7H8V782-F1
#
_entry.id   AF-A0A7H8V782-F1
#
_cell.length_a   1.000
_cell.length_b   1.000
_cell.length_c   1.000
_cell.angle_alpha   90.00
_cell.angle_beta   90.00
_cell.angle_gamma   90.00
#
_symmetry.space_group_name_H-M   'P 1'
#
loop_
_entity.id
_entity.type
_entity.pdbx_description
1 polymer ?
#
loop_
_entity_poly.entity_id
_entity_poly.type
_entity_poly.pdbx_seq_one_letter_code
_entity_poly.pdbx_strand_id
1 'polypeptide(L)'
;MIEPNTEDRAEAERIKKEYLKIQERIAIRGLISSKRAIFLEESQALQSWLDNQAETMKSFASSQVPEDLSGAFSGGAADSVKEVLGAVPKPDLVSPIL
;
A
#
# COMPACT_ATOMS: atom_id res chain seq x y z
N MET A 1 46.82 -32.77 30.52
CA MET A 1 45.99 -31.67 29.98
C MET A 1 46.48 -31.46 28.56
N ILE A 2 45.77 -31.97 27.57
CA ILE A 2 46.15 -31.80 26.16
C ILE A 2 45.69 -30.40 25.78
N GLU A 3 46.63 -29.48 25.59
CA GLU A 3 46.31 -28.15 25.05
C GLU A 3 45.72 -28.34 23.65
N PRO A 4 44.53 -27.80 23.35
CA PRO A 4 43.96 -27.91 22.02
C PRO A 4 44.94 -27.27 21.03
N ASN A 5 45.18 -27.97 19.92
CA ASN A 5 46.18 -27.58 18.95
C ASN A 5 45.82 -26.19 18.41
N THR A 6 46.82 -25.37 18.05
CA THR A 6 46.58 -23.97 17.62
C THR A 6 45.66 -23.88 16.40
N GLU A 7 45.62 -24.92 15.56
CA GLU A 7 44.67 -25.09 14.46
C GLU A 7 43.21 -25.27 14.92
N ASP A 8 42.95 -26.03 15.99
CA ASP A 8 41.59 -26.25 16.52
C ASP A 8 40.97 -24.95 17.05
N ARG A 9 41.79 -24.09 17.63
CA ARG A 9 41.37 -22.75 18.09
C ARG A 9 41.05 -21.82 16.93
N ALA A 10 41.84 -21.87 15.86
CA ALA A 10 41.61 -21.07 14.66
C ALA A 10 40.33 -21.51 13.93
N GLU A 11 40.07 -22.82 13.86
CA GLU A 11 38.86 -23.37 13.28
C GLU A 11 37.61 -23.02 14.10
N ALA A 12 37.68 -23.10 15.44
CA ALA A 12 36.60 -22.69 16.33
C ALA A 12 36.24 -21.20 16.16
N GLU A 13 37.25 -20.32 16.04
CA GLU A 13 37.03 -18.89 15.77
C GLU A 13 36.41 -18.64 14.38
N ARG A 14 36.80 -19.40 13.35
CA ARG A 14 36.13 -19.33 12.03
C ARG A 14 34.66 -19.72 12.12
N ILE A 15 34.34 -20.84 12.77
CA ILE A 15 32.96 -21.32 12.92
C ILE A 15 32.12 -20.31 13.70
N LYS A 16 32.64 -19.78 14.80
CA LYS A 16 31.98 -18.73 15.59
C LYS A 16 31.71 -17.48 14.75
N LYS A 17 32.69 -17.04 13.95
CA LYS A 17 32.55 -15.88 13.07
C LYS A 17 31.47 -16.09 12.01
N GLU A 18 31.43 -17.27 11.39
CA GLU A 18 30.37 -17.61 10.43
C GLU A 18 28.99 -17.70 11.09
N TYR A 19 28.91 -18.25 12.30
CA TYR A 19 27.67 -18.30 13.06
C TYR A 19 27.13 -16.89 13.39
N LEU A 20 28.01 -15.97 13.82
CA LEU A 20 27.64 -14.58 14.08
C LEU A 20 27.15 -13.87 12.81
N LYS A 21 27.82 -14.07 11.66
CA LYS A 21 27.35 -13.51 10.37
C LYS A 21 25.96 -14.03 10.00
N ILE A 22 25.66 -15.30 10.26
CA ILE A 22 24.34 -15.89 10.00
C ILE A 22 23.30 -15.24 10.91
N GLN A 23 23.59 -15.07 12.20
CA GLN A 23 22.70 -14.40 13.14
C GLN A 23 22.42 -12.95 12.73
N GLU A 24 23.45 -12.19 12.35
CA GLU A 24 23.29 -10.81 11.84
C GLU A 24 22.40 -10.77 10.59
N ARG A 25 22.62 -11.69 9.64
CA ARG A 25 21.79 -11.77 8.43
C ARG A 25 20.33 -12.08 8.75
N ILE A 26 20.06 -12.96 9.71
CA ILE A 26 18.71 -13.27 10.16
C ILE A 26 18.08 -12.05 10.82
N ALA A 27 18.81 -11.35 11.69
CA ALA A 27 18.34 -10.13 12.34
C ALA A 27 17.98 -9.04 11.31
N ILE A 28 18.87 -8.78 10.34
CA ILE A 28 18.64 -7.81 9.26
C ILE A 28 17.40 -8.19 8.44
N ARG A 29 17.26 -9.48 8.05
CA ARG A 29 16.07 -9.95 7.33
C ARG A 29 14.80 -9.78 8.15
N GLY A 30 14.85 -10.06 9.45
CA GLY A 30 13.73 -9.83 10.37
C GLY A 30 13.30 -8.36 10.39
N LEU A 31 14.26 -7.44 10.51
CA LEU A 31 13.99 -6.00 10.46
C LEU A 31 13.40 -5.55 9.12
N ILE A 32 13.94 -6.02 8.00
CA ILE A 32 13.41 -5.70 6.66
C ILE A 32 11.98 -6.23 6.50
N SER A 33 11.72 -7.47 6.91
CA SER A 33 10.38 -8.07 6.84
C SER A 33 9.37 -7.32 7.72
N SER A 34 9.77 -6.93 8.93
CA SER A 34 8.96 -6.08 9.81
C SER A 34 8.58 -4.76 9.14
N LYS A 35 9.54 -4.07 8.53
CA LYS A 35 9.28 -2.80 7.84
C LYS A 35 8.39 -2.96 6.62
N ARG A 36 8.58 -4.03 5.84
CA ARG A 36 7.69 -4.37 4.72
C ARG A 36 6.26 -4.65 5.17
N ALA A 37 6.08 -5.34 6.30
CA ALA A 37 4.74 -5.61 6.84
C ALA A 37 4.00 -4.31 7.19
N ILE A 38 4.70 -3.35 7.81
CA ILE A 38 4.14 -2.02 8.13
C ILE A 38 3.74 -1.28 6.85
N PHE A 39 4.61 -1.24 5.83
CA PHE A 39 4.27 -0.58 4.56
C PHE A 39 3.09 -1.23 3.85
N LEU A 40 2.96 -2.54 3.92
CA LEU A 40 1.82 -3.25 3.33
C LEU A 40 0.51 -2.88 4.04
N GLU A 41 0.54 -2.77 5.37
CA GLU A 41 -0.60 -2.33 6.18
C GLU A 41 -1.01 -0.88 5.84
N GLU A 42 -0.03 0.03 5.79
CA GLU A 42 -0.25 1.42 5.38
C GLU A 42 -0.80 1.53 3.95
N SER A 43 -0.28 0.70 3.02
CA SER A 43 -0.77 0.65 1.64
C SER A 43 -2.23 0.21 1.56
N GLN A 44 -2.64 -0.80 2.33
CA GLN A 44 -4.03 -1.27 2.38
C GLN A 44 -4.98 -0.23 2.99
N ALA A 45 -4.55 0.43 4.06
CA ALA A 45 -5.32 1.52 4.67
C ALA A 45 -5.50 2.68 3.69
N LEU A 46 -4.43 3.07 2.99
CA LEU A 46 -4.48 4.12 1.97
C LEU A 46 -5.36 3.72 0.78
N GLN A 47 -5.26 2.49 0.29
CA GLN A 47 -6.11 1.99 -0.78
C GLN A 47 -7.59 2.07 -0.41
N SER A 48 -7.94 1.67 0.81
CA SER A 48 -9.33 1.77 1.31
C SER A 48 -9.82 3.21 1.36
N TRP A 49 -8.95 4.16 1.75
CA TRP A 49 -9.28 5.57 1.71
C TRP A 49 -9.48 6.08 0.27
N LEU A 50 -8.61 5.70 -0.65
CA LEU A 50 -8.69 6.05 -2.08
C LEU A 50 -9.97 5.51 -2.73
N ASP A 51 -10.36 4.27 -2.44
CA ASP A 51 -11.59 3.66 -2.96
C ASP A 51 -12.84 4.45 -2.53
N ASN A 52 -12.85 4.95 -1.29
CA ASN A 52 -13.89 5.81 -0.75
C ASN A 52 -13.90 7.20 -1.39
N GLN A 53 -12.72 7.78 -1.64
CA GLN A 53 -12.62 9.06 -2.36
C GLN A 53 -13.12 8.91 -3.79
N ALA A 54 -12.74 7.84 -4.48
CA ALA A 54 -13.22 7.56 -5.83
C ALA A 54 -14.75 7.41 -5.88
N GLU A 55 -15.36 6.75 -4.88
CA GLU A 55 -16.82 6.66 -4.78
C GLU A 55 -17.46 8.02 -4.52
N THR A 56 -16.85 8.83 -3.66
CA THR A 56 -17.32 10.18 -3.36
C THR A 56 -17.27 11.07 -4.60
N MET A 57 -16.20 10.99 -5.40
CA MET A 57 -16.07 11.72 -6.67
C MET A 57 -17.13 11.29 -7.68
N LYS A 58 -17.40 9.99 -7.79
CA LYS A 58 -18.49 9.47 -8.63
C LYS A 58 -19.84 10.00 -8.17
N SER A 59 -20.15 9.88 -6.89
CA SER A 59 -21.43 10.34 -6.30
C SER A 59 -21.62 11.85 -6.46
N PHE A 60 -20.54 12.62 -6.28
CA PHE A 60 -20.56 14.06 -6.52
C PHE A 60 -20.98 14.37 -7.96
N ALA A 61 -20.36 13.72 -8.94
CA ALA A 61 -20.71 13.91 -10.35
C ALA A 61 -22.13 13.40 -10.66
N SER A 62 -22.51 12.20 -10.23
CA SER A 62 -23.76 11.55 -10.65
C SER A 62 -25.01 12.00 -9.90
N SER A 63 -24.84 12.60 -8.71
CA SER A 63 -25.96 12.88 -7.80
C SER A 63 -25.98 14.34 -7.37
N GLN A 64 -24.89 14.83 -6.75
CA GLN A 64 -24.86 16.18 -6.19
C GLN A 64 -24.95 17.25 -7.29
N VAL A 65 -24.12 17.15 -8.33
CA VAL A 65 -24.13 18.15 -9.41
C VAL A 65 -25.48 18.22 -10.14
N PRO A 66 -26.14 17.10 -10.52
CA PRO A 66 -27.49 17.15 -11.07
C PRO A 66 -28.53 17.77 -10.14
N GLU A 67 -28.42 17.54 -8.82
CA GLU A 67 -29.31 18.15 -7.83
C GLU A 67 -29.08 19.66 -7.72
N ASP A 68 -27.82 20.10 -7.67
CA ASP A 68 -27.44 21.52 -7.65
C ASP A 68 -27.87 22.27 -8.92
N LEU A 69 -27.94 21.57 -10.06
CA LEU A 69 -28.41 22.08 -11.34
C LEU A 69 -29.93 21.95 -11.54
N SER A 70 -30.66 21.40 -10.55
CA SER A 70 -32.10 21.22 -10.64
C SER A 70 -32.81 22.56 -10.85
N GLY A 71 -33.63 22.63 -11.89
CA GLY A 71 -34.36 23.85 -12.27
C GLY A 71 -33.55 24.86 -13.09
N ALA A 72 -32.23 24.69 -13.24
CA ALA A 72 -31.42 25.49 -14.18
C ALA A 72 -31.71 25.12 -15.65
N PHE A 73 -32.09 23.87 -15.89
CA PHE A 73 -32.47 23.32 -17.20
C PHE A 73 -33.87 22.72 -17.16
N SER A 74 -34.50 22.58 -18.33
CA SER A 74 -35.80 21.92 -18.49
C SER A 74 -35.85 21.11 -19.79
N GLY A 75 -36.81 20.19 -19.86
CA GLY A 75 -36.99 19.28 -21.00
C GLY A 75 -35.72 18.48 -21.30
N GLY A 76 -35.45 18.25 -22.59
CA GLY A 76 -34.33 17.42 -23.03
C GLY A 76 -32.96 17.88 -22.54
N ALA A 77 -32.78 19.18 -22.25
CA ALA A 77 -31.51 19.68 -21.68
C ALA A 77 -31.28 19.16 -20.25
N ALA A 78 -32.34 19.09 -19.43
CA ALA A 78 -32.25 18.52 -18.08
C ALA A 78 -31.98 17.01 -18.14
N ASP A 79 -32.58 16.32 -19.10
CA ASP A 79 -32.38 14.88 -19.31
C ASP A 79 -30.93 14.59 -19.75
N SER A 80 -30.39 15.35 -20.71
CA SER A 80 -29.00 15.21 -21.14
C SER A 80 -27.99 15.47 -20.02
N VAL A 81 -28.24 16.44 -19.15
CA VAL A 81 -27.35 16.71 -18.00
C VAL A 81 -27.31 15.51 -17.05
N LYS A 82 -28.47 14.93 -16.72
CA LYS A 82 -28.53 13.72 -15.87
C LYS A 82 -27.85 12.52 -16.53
N GLU A 83 -28.04 12.35 -17.83
CA GLU A 83 -27.41 11.27 -18.59
C GLU A 83 -25.87 11.40 -18.59
N VAL A 84 -25.36 12.58 -18.96
CA VAL A 84 -23.91 12.82 -19.05
C VAL A 84 -23.24 12.70 -17.68
N LEU A 85 -23.81 13.32 -16.66
CA LEU A 85 -23.24 13.32 -15.31
C LEU A 85 -23.38 11.96 -14.63
N GLY A 86 -24.48 11.23 -14.88
CA GLY A 86 -24.67 9.85 -14.42
C GLY A 86 -23.73 8.85 -15.09
N ALA A 87 -23.23 9.15 -16.28
CA ALA A 87 -22.29 8.33 -17.02
C ALA A 87 -20.82 8.57 -16.63
N VAL A 88 -20.51 9.54 -15.76
CA VAL A 88 -19.14 9.79 -15.30
C VAL A 88 -18.61 8.55 -14.59
N PRO A 89 -17.51 7.94 -15.07
CA PRO A 89 -16.97 6.73 -14.48
C PRO A 89 -16.32 7.02 -13.12
N LYS A 90 -16.30 6.00 -12.26
CA LYS A 90 -15.50 6.03 -11.04
C LYS A 90 -14.01 6.16 -11.41
N PRO A 91 -13.25 7.11 -10.86
CA PRO A 91 -11.82 7.18 -11.08
C PRO A 91 -11.12 5.98 -10.46
N ASP A 92 -10.08 5.48 -11.11
CA ASP A 92 -9.23 4.43 -10.57
C ASP A 92 -8.06 5.07 -9.81
N LEU A 93 -8.08 4.91 -8.48
CA LEU A 93 -7.09 5.48 -7.58
C LEU A 93 -6.33 4.34 -6.90
N VAL A 94 -5.02 4.30 -7.14
CA VAL A 94 -4.16 3.22 -6.63
C VAL A 94 -3.17 3.79 -5.63
N SER A 95 -2.99 3.09 -4.51
CA SER A 95 -1.98 3.41 -3.51
C SER A 95 -0.58 3.43 -4.14
N PRO A 96 0.22 4.49 -3.95
CA PRO A 96 1.60 4.55 -4.43
C PRO A 96 2.58 3.75 -3.55
N ILE A 97 2.11 3.20 -2.42
CA ILE A 97 2.93 2.41 -1.50
C ILE A 97 2.98 0.96 -2.01
N LEU A 98 4.15 0.53 -2.47
CA LEU A 98 4.43 -0.80 -3.04
C LEU A 98 4.86 -1.81 -1.98
#